data_AF-H6W9T2-F1
#
_entry.id   AF-H6W9T2-F1
#
_cell.length_a   1.000
_cell.length_b   1.000
_cell.length_c   1.000
_cell.angle_alpha   90.00
_cell.angle_beta   90.00
_cell.angle_gamma   90.00
#
_symmetry.space_group_name_H-M   'P 1'
#
loop_
_entity.id
_entity.type
_entity.pdbx_description
1 polymer ?
#
loop_
_entity_poly.entity_id
_entity_poly.type
_entity_poly.pdbx_seq_one_letter_code
_entity_poly.pdbx_strand_id
1 'polypeptide(L)'
;AYMLKYDSTHGQFKGDIKVLADGLEVNGKKVKFYTERDPANIPWAESGAYYVVESTGVFTTTEKAKAHLKGGAKKVVISAPSADAPMYVMGVNNETYKPDVDVISNASCTTNCLAPLAKVIHDEFTIIEGLMTTIHSYTATQKTVDGPSAKDWRGGRTAAQNIIPSSTGAAKAVGKVIPALNGKLTGMSMRVPTSNVSVVDLTCRIEKGASYDQIKAVIKKAAEGPLKGILAYT
;
A
#
# COMPACT_ATOMS: atom_id res chain seq x y z
N ALA A 1 -3.67 -0.99 -23.79
CA ALA A 1 -2.35 -1.10 -24.45
C ALA A 1 -1.47 0.13 -24.26
N TYR A 2 -1.89 1.33 -24.72
CA TYR A 2 -1.07 2.56 -24.62
C TYR A 2 -0.57 2.85 -23.19
N MET A 3 -1.47 2.88 -22.20
CA MET A 3 -1.12 3.15 -20.79
C MET A 3 -0.22 2.09 -20.16
N LEU A 4 -0.18 0.86 -20.69
CA LEU A 4 0.77 -0.17 -20.24
C LEU A 4 2.15 0.03 -20.89
N LYS A 5 2.19 0.51 -22.13
CA LYS A 5 3.42 0.67 -22.91
C LYS A 5 4.27 1.84 -22.42
N TYR A 6 3.63 2.96 -22.06
CA TYR A 6 4.30 4.20 -21.72
C TYR A 6 3.94 4.64 -20.30
N ASP A 7 4.96 4.71 -19.42
CA ASP A 7 4.83 5.21 -18.06
C ASP A 7 5.87 6.31 -17.80
N SER A 8 5.41 7.49 -17.35
CA SER A 8 6.28 8.65 -17.12
C SER A 8 7.24 8.48 -15.94
N THR A 9 6.93 7.55 -15.03
CA THR A 9 7.69 7.32 -13.79
C THR A 9 8.65 6.15 -13.94
N HIS A 10 8.19 5.06 -14.55
CA HIS A 10 8.91 3.78 -14.64
C HIS A 10 9.46 3.50 -16.05
N GLY A 11 9.24 4.41 -17.00
CA GLY A 11 9.72 4.31 -18.37
C GLY A 11 8.85 3.39 -19.23
N GLN A 12 9.37 3.03 -20.40
CA GLN A 12 8.64 2.16 -21.33
C GLN A 12 8.67 0.70 -20.87
N PHE A 13 7.53 0.02 -21.01
CA PHE A 13 7.46 -1.44 -20.82
C PHE A 13 8.41 -2.13 -21.79
N LYS A 14 9.28 -3.01 -21.26
CA LYS A 14 10.35 -3.67 -22.03
C LYS A 14 9.90 -4.94 -22.76
N GLY A 15 8.69 -5.41 -22.46
CA GLY A 15 8.11 -6.59 -23.10
C GLY A 15 7.24 -6.24 -24.31
N ASP A 16 6.66 -7.29 -24.89
CA ASP A 16 5.78 -7.17 -26.04
C ASP A 16 4.32 -7.02 -25.61
N ILE A 17 3.60 -6.14 -26.32
CA ILE A 17 2.16 -5.91 -26.11
C ILE A 17 1.48 -5.97 -27.48
N LYS A 18 0.48 -6.85 -27.62
CA LYS A 18 -0.44 -6.86 -28.76
C LYS A 18 -1.87 -6.66 -28.27
N VAL A 19 -2.66 -5.94 -29.04
CA VAL A 19 -4.10 -5.81 -28.82
C VAL A 19 -4.78 -7.01 -29.48
N LEU A 20 -5.63 -7.69 -28.73
CA LEU A 20 -6.51 -8.75 -29.22
C LEU A 20 -7.95 -8.24 -29.24
N ALA A 21 -8.87 -8.97 -29.88
CA ALA A 21 -10.28 -8.59 -29.95
C ALA A 21 -10.95 -8.48 -28.57
N ASP A 22 -10.51 -9.32 -27.61
CA ASP A 22 -11.11 -9.47 -26.28
C ASP A 22 -10.12 -9.19 -25.14
N GLY A 23 -8.97 -8.58 -25.44
CA GLY A 23 -7.98 -8.27 -24.43
C GLY A 23 -6.60 -7.89 -24.98
N LEU A 24 -5.56 -8.33 -24.27
CA LEU A 24 -4.16 -8.08 -24.61
C LEU A 24 -3.40 -9.40 -24.70
N GLU A 25 -2.34 -9.42 -25.49
CA GLU A 25 -1.27 -10.39 -25.35
C GLU A 25 -0.05 -9.65 -24.77
N VAL A 26 0.40 -10.06 -23.59
CA VAL A 26 1.56 -9.47 -22.91
C VAL A 26 2.62 -10.55 -22.75
N ASN A 27 3.78 -10.37 -23.38
CA ASN A 27 4.85 -11.38 -23.41
C ASN A 27 4.35 -12.78 -23.82
N GLY A 28 3.53 -12.84 -24.88
CA GLY A 28 2.93 -14.09 -25.39
C GLY A 28 1.79 -14.66 -24.55
N LYS A 29 1.43 -14.03 -23.41
CA LYS A 29 0.33 -14.47 -22.54
C LYS A 29 -0.93 -13.67 -22.83
N LYS A 30 -2.03 -14.35 -23.13
CA LYS A 30 -3.34 -13.71 -23.31
C LYS A 30 -3.89 -13.26 -21.96
N VAL A 31 -4.37 -12.02 -21.92
CA VAL A 31 -4.98 -11.37 -20.76
C VAL A 31 -6.33 -10.82 -21.20
N LYS A 32 -7.41 -11.36 -20.63
CA LYS A 32 -8.77 -10.90 -20.92
C LYS A 32 -8.97 -9.47 -20.38
N PHE A 33 -9.71 -8.64 -21.11
CA PHE A 33 -10.04 -7.28 -20.69
C PHE A 33 -11.55 -7.11 -20.55
N TYR A 34 -11.98 -6.54 -19.43
CA TYR A 34 -13.38 -6.27 -19.12
C TYR A 34 -13.58 -4.79 -18.83
N THR A 35 -14.78 -4.26 -19.08
CA THR A 35 -15.13 -2.83 -18.87
C THR A 35 -16.35 -2.68 -17.97
N GLU A 36 -16.50 -3.57 -16.99
CA GLU A 36 -17.61 -3.53 -16.05
C GLU A 36 -17.37 -2.50 -14.93
N ARG A 37 -18.42 -1.76 -14.58
CA ARG A 37 -18.40 -0.85 -13.42
C ARG A 37 -18.77 -1.56 -12.12
N ASP A 38 -19.66 -2.55 -12.20
CA ASP A 38 -20.00 -3.39 -11.07
C ASP A 38 -19.06 -4.60 -11.02
N PRO A 39 -18.23 -4.75 -9.98
CA PRO A 39 -17.31 -5.87 -9.84
C PRO A 39 -18.01 -7.24 -9.80
N ALA A 40 -19.31 -7.30 -9.49
CA ALA A 40 -20.11 -8.53 -9.52
C ALA A 40 -20.37 -9.06 -10.94
N ASN A 41 -20.30 -8.19 -11.96
CA ASN A 41 -20.56 -8.55 -13.35
C ASN A 41 -19.32 -9.07 -14.08
N ILE A 42 -18.13 -9.01 -13.47
CA ILE A 42 -16.90 -9.46 -14.12
C ILE A 42 -16.81 -10.98 -14.04
N PRO A 43 -16.80 -11.73 -15.17
CA PRO A 43 -16.81 -13.19 -15.16
C PRO A 43 -15.39 -13.75 -14.96
N TRP A 44 -14.82 -13.56 -13.78
CA TRP A 44 -13.46 -14.02 -13.43
C TRP A 44 -13.23 -15.51 -13.66
N ALA A 45 -14.25 -16.36 -13.47
CA ALA A 45 -14.16 -17.80 -13.74
C ALA A 45 -13.81 -18.11 -15.20
N GLU A 46 -14.29 -17.32 -16.17
CA GLU A 46 -14.01 -17.55 -17.60
C GLU A 46 -12.54 -17.34 -17.96
N SER A 47 -11.86 -16.46 -17.23
CA SER A 47 -10.43 -16.19 -17.42
C SER A 47 -9.53 -17.02 -16.50
N GLY A 48 -10.11 -17.84 -15.61
CA GLY A 48 -9.36 -18.60 -14.61
C GLY A 48 -8.70 -17.73 -13.52
N ALA A 49 -9.17 -16.50 -13.33
CA ALA A 49 -8.63 -15.58 -12.34
C ALA A 49 -9.01 -16.01 -10.92
N TYR A 50 -8.09 -16.69 -10.23
CA TYR A 50 -8.29 -17.18 -8.86
C TYR A 50 -8.17 -16.07 -7.81
N TYR A 51 -7.13 -15.23 -7.94
CA TYR A 51 -6.85 -14.08 -7.09
C TYR A 51 -7.16 -12.78 -7.84
N VAL A 52 -7.90 -11.88 -7.21
CA VAL A 52 -8.19 -10.55 -7.75
C VAL A 52 -7.50 -9.49 -6.91
N VAL A 53 -6.78 -8.59 -7.58
CA VAL A 53 -6.24 -7.38 -6.95
C VAL A 53 -7.27 -6.26 -7.12
N GLU A 54 -7.90 -5.85 -6.02
CA GLU A 54 -8.85 -4.75 -6.00
C GLU A 54 -8.07 -3.44 -5.81
N SER A 55 -7.83 -2.76 -6.92
CA SER A 55 -7.01 -1.53 -7.00
C SER A 55 -7.74 -0.33 -7.56
N THR A 56 -9.07 -0.31 -7.49
CA THR A 56 -9.91 0.82 -7.93
C THR A 56 -9.96 1.94 -6.90
N GLY A 57 -9.77 1.60 -5.61
CA GLY A 57 -9.87 2.52 -4.48
C GLY A 57 -11.30 2.78 -3.98
N VAL A 58 -12.32 2.13 -4.55
CA VAL A 58 -13.73 2.35 -4.15
C VAL A 58 -14.39 1.13 -3.50
N PHE A 59 -13.85 -0.08 -3.69
CA PHE A 59 -14.34 -1.34 -3.12
C PHE A 59 -13.47 -1.85 -1.95
N THR A 60 -13.19 -0.97 -0.98
CA THR A 60 -12.21 -1.24 0.09
C THR A 60 -12.78 -1.87 1.36
N THR A 61 -14.07 -2.18 1.42
CA THR A 61 -14.69 -2.95 2.51
C THR A 61 -14.86 -4.40 2.10
N THR A 62 -14.96 -5.29 3.09
CA THR A 62 -15.14 -6.73 2.88
C THR A 62 -16.38 -7.00 2.02
N GLU A 63 -17.51 -6.35 2.34
CA GLU A 63 -18.76 -6.48 1.58
C GLU A 63 -18.59 -6.10 0.11
N LYS A 64 -17.97 -4.94 -0.16
CA LYS A 64 -17.78 -4.43 -1.51
C LYS A 64 -16.81 -5.30 -2.33
N ALA A 65 -15.68 -5.68 -1.74
CA ALA A 65 -14.69 -6.52 -2.39
C ALA A 65 -15.21 -7.94 -2.66
N LYS A 66 -16.10 -8.48 -1.79
CA LYS A 66 -16.77 -9.78 -2.01
C LYS A 66 -17.59 -9.83 -3.29
N ALA A 67 -17.94 -8.71 -3.90
CA ALA A 67 -18.61 -8.69 -5.20
C ALA A 67 -17.83 -9.48 -6.27
N HIS A 68 -16.50 -9.44 -6.25
CA HIS A 68 -15.68 -10.24 -7.18
C HIS A 68 -15.84 -11.75 -7.03
N LEU A 69 -16.22 -12.23 -5.84
CA LEU A 69 -16.44 -13.67 -5.61
C LEU A 69 -17.67 -14.18 -6.39
N LYS A 70 -18.65 -13.30 -6.66
CA LYS A 70 -19.80 -13.63 -7.52
C LYS A 70 -19.38 -13.94 -8.96
N GLY A 71 -18.34 -13.26 -9.43
CA GLY A 71 -17.70 -13.50 -10.73
C GLY A 71 -16.87 -14.79 -10.79
N GLY A 72 -16.70 -15.50 -9.67
CA GLY A 72 -15.97 -16.76 -9.59
C GLY A 72 -14.51 -16.65 -9.12
N ALA A 73 -14.04 -15.45 -8.76
CA ALA A 73 -12.78 -15.30 -8.02
C ALA A 73 -12.85 -16.03 -6.68
N LYS A 74 -11.72 -16.48 -6.16
CA LYS A 74 -11.64 -17.18 -4.87
C LYS A 74 -11.11 -16.31 -3.75
N LYS A 75 -10.19 -15.40 -4.08
CA LYS A 75 -9.54 -14.51 -3.12
C LYS A 75 -9.46 -13.09 -3.68
N VAL A 76 -9.60 -12.10 -2.80
CA VAL A 76 -9.48 -10.69 -3.15
C VAL A 76 -8.43 -10.04 -2.26
N VAL A 77 -7.49 -9.34 -2.87
CA VAL A 77 -6.47 -8.53 -2.19
C VAL A 77 -6.74 -7.07 -2.49
N ILE A 78 -7.22 -6.35 -1.48
CA ILE A 78 -7.44 -4.90 -1.55
C ILE A 78 -6.08 -4.20 -1.50
N SER A 79 -5.77 -3.37 -2.49
CA SER A 79 -4.49 -2.66 -2.60
C SER A 79 -4.45 -1.34 -1.78
N ALA A 80 -5.26 -1.26 -0.74
CA ALA A 80 -5.44 -0.09 0.12
C ALA A 80 -5.88 -0.54 1.52
N PRO A 81 -5.76 0.33 2.56
CA PRO A 81 -6.31 0.04 3.88
C PRO A 81 -7.80 -0.27 3.81
N SER A 82 -8.22 -1.30 4.54
CA SER A 82 -9.62 -1.64 4.73
C SER A 82 -10.11 -1.26 6.13
N ALA A 83 -11.38 -0.88 6.22
CA ALA A 83 -12.03 -0.63 7.49
C ALA A 83 -12.22 -1.93 8.29
N ASP A 84 -12.52 -3.04 7.60
CA ASP A 84 -12.99 -4.30 8.18
C ASP A 84 -12.21 -5.55 7.72
N ALA A 85 -11.57 -5.54 6.53
CA ALA A 85 -10.78 -6.67 6.07
C ALA A 85 -9.44 -6.75 6.84
N PRO A 86 -8.98 -7.95 7.20
CA PRO A 86 -7.70 -8.12 7.87
C PRO A 86 -6.54 -7.61 7.00
N MET A 87 -5.66 -6.86 7.63
CA MET A 87 -4.49 -6.27 6.98
C MET A 87 -3.25 -7.12 7.21
N TYR A 88 -2.47 -7.30 6.14
CA TYR A 88 -1.21 -8.00 6.18
C TYR A 88 -0.10 -7.14 5.57
N VAL A 89 1.07 -7.19 6.20
CA VAL A 89 2.31 -6.60 5.72
C VAL A 89 3.36 -7.71 5.64
N MET A 90 3.95 -7.88 4.46
CA MET A 90 4.99 -8.88 4.22
C MET A 90 6.21 -8.62 5.09
N GLY A 91 6.75 -9.67 5.71
CA GLY A 91 7.85 -9.59 6.69
C GLY A 91 7.43 -9.14 8.09
N VAL A 92 6.14 -8.84 8.31
CA VAL A 92 5.64 -8.37 9.61
C VAL A 92 4.65 -9.36 10.22
N ASN A 93 3.52 -9.59 9.56
CA ASN A 93 2.46 -10.48 10.05
C ASN A 93 1.84 -11.37 8.96
N ASN A 94 2.43 -11.44 7.77
CA ASN A 94 1.92 -12.28 6.68
C ASN A 94 1.79 -13.76 7.07
N GLU A 95 2.59 -14.25 8.02
CA GLU A 95 2.51 -15.63 8.53
C GLU A 95 1.24 -15.90 9.38
N THR A 96 0.54 -14.83 9.80
CA THR A 96 -0.74 -14.94 10.52
C THR A 96 -1.94 -15.11 9.58
N TYR A 97 -1.71 -15.07 8.26
CA TYR A 97 -2.76 -15.30 7.27
C TYR A 97 -3.35 -16.71 7.40
N LYS A 98 -4.67 -16.81 7.32
CA LYS A 98 -5.39 -18.08 7.32
C LYS A 98 -6.13 -18.28 5.99
N PRO A 99 -6.06 -19.50 5.38
CA PRO A 99 -6.66 -19.76 4.07
C PRO A 99 -8.19 -19.59 3.98
N ASP A 100 -8.90 -19.56 5.10
CA ASP A 100 -10.35 -19.34 5.17
C ASP A 100 -10.74 -17.86 4.98
N VAL A 101 -9.77 -16.94 5.01
CA VAL A 101 -10.00 -15.52 4.76
C VAL A 101 -10.03 -15.23 3.25
N ASP A 102 -11.19 -14.86 2.72
CA ASP A 102 -11.39 -14.63 1.29
C ASP A 102 -11.00 -13.22 0.82
N VAL A 103 -11.14 -12.23 1.69
CA VAL A 103 -10.84 -10.84 1.39
C VAL A 103 -9.82 -10.34 2.39
N ILE A 104 -8.70 -9.84 1.88
CA ILE A 104 -7.61 -9.28 2.68
C ILE A 104 -7.22 -7.90 2.16
N SER A 105 -6.51 -7.13 2.99
CA SER A 105 -5.92 -5.86 2.60
C SER A 105 -4.40 -5.91 2.72
N ASN A 106 -3.70 -5.39 1.71
CA ASN A 106 -2.25 -5.23 1.75
C ASN A 106 -1.82 -3.90 2.42
N ALA A 107 -2.69 -3.34 3.27
CA ALA A 107 -2.52 -2.06 3.93
C ALA A 107 -2.22 -0.90 2.95
N SER A 108 -1.41 0.09 3.36
CA SER A 108 -0.97 1.21 2.53
C SER A 108 0.53 1.15 2.25
N CYS A 109 1.00 1.91 1.25
CA CYS A 109 2.44 2.11 1.01
C CYS A 109 3.17 2.63 2.26
N THR A 110 2.62 3.62 2.96
CA THR A 110 3.21 4.16 4.19
C THR A 110 3.25 3.13 5.32
N THR A 111 2.20 2.30 5.48
CA THR A 111 2.20 1.23 6.49
C THR A 111 3.24 0.16 6.15
N ASN A 112 3.37 -0.22 4.89
CA ASN A 112 4.40 -1.18 4.45
C ASN A 112 5.83 -0.64 4.61
N CYS A 113 6.02 0.68 4.55
CA CYS A 113 7.31 1.31 4.88
C CYS A 113 7.58 1.34 6.40
N LEU A 114 6.59 1.79 7.19
CA LEU A 114 6.77 2.02 8.62
C LEU A 114 6.77 0.72 9.45
N ALA A 115 5.95 -0.27 9.12
CA ALA A 115 5.77 -1.45 9.96
C ALA A 115 7.04 -2.32 10.08
N PRO A 116 7.80 -2.61 9.01
CA PRO A 116 9.07 -3.34 9.14
C PRO A 116 10.10 -2.60 10.00
N LEU A 117 10.23 -1.28 9.84
CA LEU A 117 11.10 -0.45 10.68
C LEU A 117 10.65 -0.49 12.15
N ALA A 118 9.37 -0.25 12.40
CA ALA A 118 8.80 -0.24 13.74
C ALA A 118 8.93 -1.61 14.42
N LYS A 119 8.79 -2.71 13.67
CA LYS A 119 9.02 -4.07 14.17
C LYS A 119 10.44 -4.23 14.70
N VAL A 120 11.46 -3.91 13.89
CA VAL A 120 12.86 -4.07 14.30
C VAL A 120 13.18 -3.22 15.53
N ILE A 121 12.76 -1.97 15.55
CA ILE A 121 13.01 -1.07 16.68
C ILE A 121 12.25 -1.52 17.93
N HIS A 122 11.01 -1.99 17.79
CA HIS A 122 10.22 -2.46 18.93
C HIS A 122 10.77 -3.77 19.50
N ASP A 123 11.14 -4.72 18.66
CA ASP A 123 11.67 -6.01 19.09
C ASP A 123 12.99 -5.86 19.88
N GLU A 124 13.84 -4.88 19.51
CA GLU A 124 15.16 -4.67 20.15
C GLU A 124 15.15 -3.66 21.31
N PHE A 125 14.32 -2.61 21.23
CA PHE A 125 14.39 -1.47 22.15
C PHE A 125 13.06 -1.10 22.82
N THR A 126 11.96 -1.78 22.48
CA THR A 126 10.59 -1.49 22.92
C THR A 126 10.18 -0.03 22.69
N ILE A 127 9.43 0.22 21.63
CA ILE A 127 8.76 1.52 21.43
C ILE A 127 7.71 1.76 22.54
N ILE A 128 7.85 2.89 23.24
CA ILE A 128 6.87 3.41 24.22
C ILE A 128 5.76 4.16 23.48
N GLU A 129 6.13 5.13 22.66
CA GLU A 129 5.24 5.95 21.85
C GLU A 129 5.99 6.51 20.64
N GLY A 130 5.26 6.89 19.59
CA GLY A 130 5.87 7.49 18.41
C GLY A 130 4.89 8.27 17.52
N LEU A 131 5.45 9.28 16.88
CA LEU A 131 4.78 10.13 15.91
C LEU A 131 5.49 10.02 14.56
N MET A 132 4.70 9.81 13.52
CA MET A 132 5.18 9.68 12.16
C MET A 132 4.73 10.84 11.29
N THR A 133 5.65 11.37 10.49
CA THR A 133 5.33 12.20 9.34
C THR A 133 5.77 11.47 8.09
N THR A 134 4.90 11.35 7.10
CA THR A 134 5.32 10.92 5.76
C THR A 134 5.30 12.09 4.79
N ILE A 135 6.47 12.40 4.23
CA ILE A 135 6.60 13.31 3.09
C ILE A 135 6.35 12.46 1.86
N HIS A 136 5.19 12.65 1.26
CA HIS A 136 4.66 11.72 0.27
C HIS A 136 4.49 12.41 -1.08
N SER A 137 4.89 11.74 -2.15
CA SER A 137 4.54 12.16 -3.51
C SER A 137 3.04 12.36 -3.69
N TYR A 138 2.65 13.24 -4.62
CA TYR A 138 1.24 13.37 -4.96
C TYR A 138 0.72 12.11 -5.67
N THR A 139 -0.58 11.88 -5.64
CA THR A 139 -1.21 10.70 -6.26
C THR A 139 -2.36 11.14 -7.16
N ALA A 140 -3.00 10.17 -7.82
CA ALA A 140 -4.16 10.39 -8.68
C ALA A 140 -5.37 11.03 -7.96
N THR A 141 -5.39 11.09 -6.62
CA THR A 141 -6.47 11.74 -5.88
C THR A 141 -6.40 13.27 -5.90
N GLN A 142 -5.20 13.85 -6.10
CA GLN A 142 -5.01 15.30 -6.11
C GLN A 142 -5.30 15.93 -7.47
N LYS A 143 -5.35 17.26 -7.51
CA LYS A 143 -5.77 18.04 -8.68
C LYS A 143 -4.60 18.75 -9.35
N THR A 144 -4.69 18.88 -10.67
CA THR A 144 -3.71 19.60 -11.49
C THR A 144 -3.78 21.11 -11.28
N VAL A 145 -4.94 21.62 -10.91
CA VAL A 145 -5.21 23.01 -10.52
C VAL A 145 -6.18 23.01 -9.34
N ASP A 146 -6.34 24.14 -8.67
CA ASP A 146 -7.27 24.28 -7.55
C ASP A 146 -8.70 23.90 -7.98
N GLY A 147 -9.30 22.93 -7.28
CA GLY A 147 -10.62 22.42 -7.61
C GLY A 147 -11.30 21.67 -6.47
N PRO A 148 -12.58 21.27 -6.65
CA PRO A 148 -13.36 20.66 -5.58
C PRO A 148 -12.81 19.30 -5.13
N SER A 149 -12.74 19.12 -3.82
CA SER A 149 -12.45 17.84 -3.15
C SER A 149 -13.24 17.75 -1.85
N ALA A 150 -14.48 17.26 -1.92
CA ALA A 150 -15.47 17.43 -0.86
C ALA A 150 -15.05 16.84 0.51
N LYS A 151 -14.30 15.73 0.52
CA LYS A 151 -13.88 15.02 1.73
C LYS A 151 -12.47 15.41 2.23
N ASP A 152 -11.67 16.07 1.39
CA ASP A 152 -10.32 16.54 1.71
C ASP A 152 -10.05 17.82 0.92
N TRP A 153 -10.45 18.96 1.47
CA TRP A 153 -10.34 20.26 0.78
C TRP A 153 -8.90 20.61 0.43
N ARG A 154 -7.95 20.23 1.29
CA ARG A 154 -6.52 20.50 1.07
C ARG A 154 -6.03 19.70 -0.14
N GLY A 155 -6.46 18.45 -0.30
CA GLY A 155 -6.19 17.62 -1.49
C GLY A 155 -6.76 18.17 -2.81
N GLY A 156 -7.68 19.14 -2.75
CA GLY A 156 -8.21 19.85 -3.92
C GLY A 156 -7.29 20.96 -4.46
N ARG A 157 -6.25 21.35 -3.71
CA ARG A 157 -5.29 22.35 -4.15
C ARG A 157 -4.31 21.78 -5.17
N THR A 158 -3.75 22.67 -5.99
CA THR A 158 -2.80 22.36 -7.06
C THR A 158 -1.62 21.51 -6.57
N ALA A 159 -1.57 20.23 -6.97
CA ALA A 159 -0.61 19.25 -6.46
C ALA A 159 0.85 19.65 -6.68
N ALA A 160 1.17 20.18 -7.86
CA ALA A 160 2.53 20.51 -8.26
C ALA A 160 3.05 21.85 -7.69
N GLN A 161 2.22 22.61 -6.97
CA GLN A 161 2.56 23.94 -6.46
C GLN A 161 2.43 24.09 -4.94
N ASN A 162 2.05 23.03 -4.23
CA ASN A 162 1.77 23.11 -2.80
C ASN A 162 2.44 21.99 -2.01
N ILE A 163 2.79 22.31 -0.76
CA ILE A 163 2.94 21.31 0.29
C ILE A 163 1.57 21.16 0.94
N ILE A 164 0.96 19.99 0.82
CA ILE A 164 -0.45 19.77 1.20
C ILE A 164 -0.50 18.84 2.43
N PRO A 165 -0.82 19.36 3.63
CA PRO A 165 -1.01 18.51 4.79
C PRO A 165 -2.25 17.62 4.63
N SER A 166 -2.12 16.35 4.97
CA SER A 166 -3.18 15.34 4.87
C SER A 166 -3.18 14.44 6.11
N SER A 167 -4.36 13.99 6.52
CA SER A 167 -4.48 12.96 7.56
C SER A 167 -4.11 11.60 7.00
N THR A 168 -3.59 10.70 7.83
CA THR A 168 -3.32 9.32 7.43
C THR A 168 -3.56 8.36 8.59
N GLY A 169 -4.20 7.23 8.28
CA GLY A 169 -4.34 6.12 9.22
C GLY A 169 -3.12 5.20 9.25
N ALA A 170 -2.09 5.46 8.45
CA ALA A 170 -1.01 4.50 8.20
C ALA A 170 -0.22 4.11 9.45
N ALA A 171 0.12 5.06 10.32
CA ALA A 171 0.79 4.78 11.60
C ALA A 171 -0.12 4.03 12.58
N LYS A 172 -1.40 4.41 12.66
CA LYS A 172 -2.38 3.68 13.49
C LYS A 172 -2.56 2.24 12.98
N ALA A 173 -2.50 2.02 11.66
CA ALA A 173 -2.60 0.70 11.05
C ALA A 173 -1.42 -0.23 11.40
N VAL A 174 -0.25 0.32 11.78
CA VAL A 174 0.86 -0.50 12.32
C VAL A 174 0.40 -1.27 13.56
N GLY A 175 -0.42 -0.66 14.42
CA GLY A 175 -1.00 -1.33 15.59
C GLY A 175 -1.92 -2.51 15.26
N LYS A 176 -2.46 -2.59 14.02
CA LYS A 176 -3.24 -3.76 13.57
C LYS A 176 -2.35 -4.92 13.14
N VAL A 177 -1.19 -4.64 12.55
CA VAL A 177 -0.24 -5.66 12.06
C VAL A 177 0.82 -6.03 13.11
N ILE A 178 1.06 -5.15 14.09
CA ILE A 178 1.91 -5.38 15.26
C ILE A 178 1.06 -5.01 16.49
N PRO A 179 0.28 -5.96 17.05
CA PRO A 179 -0.66 -5.66 18.14
C PRO A 179 -0.03 -5.00 19.37
N ALA A 180 1.24 -5.29 19.67
CA ALA A 180 2.00 -4.67 20.77
C ALA A 180 2.22 -3.15 20.59
N LEU A 181 2.07 -2.63 19.37
CA LEU A 181 2.15 -1.21 19.03
C LEU A 181 0.78 -0.53 18.92
N ASN A 182 -0.32 -1.24 19.21
CA ASN A 182 -1.65 -0.66 19.16
C ASN A 182 -1.79 0.51 20.16
N GLY A 183 -2.26 1.65 19.67
CA GLY A 183 -2.36 2.89 20.45
C GLY A 183 -1.05 3.64 20.68
N LYS A 184 0.11 3.08 20.30
CA LYS A 184 1.43 3.69 20.52
C LYS A 184 1.91 4.58 19.37
N LEU A 185 1.40 4.33 18.16
CA LEU A 185 1.82 5.04 16.95
C LEU A 185 0.66 5.76 16.28
N THR A 186 0.87 7.03 15.95
CA THR A 186 -0.01 7.82 15.08
C THR A 186 0.84 8.77 14.23
N GLY A 187 0.22 9.50 13.29
CA GLY A 187 0.98 10.37 12.41
C GLY A 187 0.14 11.14 11.42
N MET A 188 0.85 11.85 10.54
CA MET A 188 0.28 12.70 9.50
C MET A 188 1.08 12.58 8.20
N SER A 189 0.61 13.22 7.12
CA SER A 189 1.32 13.27 5.85
C SER A 189 1.42 14.69 5.32
N MET A 190 2.52 14.97 4.61
CA MET A 190 2.69 16.13 3.75
C MET A 190 2.79 15.65 2.31
N ARG A 191 1.83 16.00 1.45
CA ARG A 191 1.97 15.76 0.00
C ARG A 191 2.86 16.83 -0.60
N VAL A 192 3.81 16.42 -1.45
CA VAL A 192 4.76 17.34 -2.09
C VAL A 192 4.77 17.18 -3.61
N PRO A 193 5.28 18.17 -4.37
CA PRO A 193 5.38 18.18 -5.84
C PRO A 193 6.35 17.16 -6.46
N THR A 194 6.31 15.90 -6.03
CA THR A 194 7.05 14.78 -6.61
C THR A 194 6.07 13.72 -7.11
N SER A 195 6.39 13.08 -8.23
CA SER A 195 5.49 12.15 -8.92
C SER A 195 5.48 10.74 -8.34
N ASN A 196 6.58 10.30 -7.73
CA ASN A 196 6.71 9.03 -7.04
C ASN A 196 7.89 9.08 -6.05
N VAL A 197 8.00 8.05 -5.21
CA VAL A 197 8.87 7.96 -4.02
C VAL A 197 8.37 8.85 -2.89
N SER A 198 8.42 8.31 -1.68
CA SER A 198 8.00 8.96 -0.45
C SER A 198 8.96 8.58 0.66
N VAL A 199 8.95 9.34 1.74
CA VAL A 199 9.79 9.08 2.92
C VAL A 199 8.93 9.08 4.19
N VAL A 200 9.35 8.27 5.15
CA VAL A 200 8.79 8.21 6.50
C VAL A 200 9.83 8.79 7.45
N ASP A 201 9.41 9.76 8.26
CA ASP A 201 10.11 10.23 9.45
C ASP A 201 9.37 9.70 10.67
N LEU A 202 10.05 8.89 11.48
CA LEU A 202 9.53 8.32 12.70
C LEU A 202 10.29 8.91 13.89
N THR A 203 9.62 9.79 14.64
CA THR A 203 10.08 10.20 15.95
C THR A 203 9.47 9.26 16.98
N CYS A 204 10.30 8.48 17.69
CA CYS A 204 9.81 7.56 18.71
C CYS A 204 10.64 7.61 20.00
N ARG A 205 9.98 7.34 21.12
CA ARG A 205 10.64 7.11 22.41
C ARG A 205 10.75 5.61 22.64
N ILE A 206 11.97 5.15 22.90
CA ILE A 206 12.29 3.75 23.20
C ILE A 206 12.54 3.57 24.69
N GLU A 207 12.22 2.40 25.22
CA GLU A 207 12.39 2.05 26.64
C GLU A 207 13.86 1.77 26.96
N LYS A 208 14.50 0.93 26.17
CA LYS A 208 15.93 0.65 26.29
C LYS A 208 16.71 1.71 25.52
N GLY A 209 17.48 2.52 26.24
CA GLY A 209 18.37 3.50 25.63
C GLY A 209 19.33 2.86 24.64
N ALA A 210 19.51 3.50 23.48
CA ALA A 210 20.41 3.05 22.43
C ALA A 210 21.12 4.24 21.80
N SER A 211 22.41 4.09 21.52
CA SER A 211 23.12 5.00 20.62
C SER A 211 22.60 4.84 19.19
N TYR A 212 22.78 5.88 18.38
CA TYR A 212 22.38 5.84 16.97
C TYR A 212 23.13 4.74 16.19
N ASP A 213 24.38 4.45 16.55
CA ASP A 213 25.15 3.35 15.94
C ASP A 213 24.55 1.98 16.24
N GLN A 214 24.05 1.76 17.46
CA GLN A 214 23.32 0.53 17.81
C GLN A 214 22.03 0.41 16.99
N ILE A 215 21.28 1.51 16.82
CA ILE A 215 20.07 1.54 15.98
C ILE A 215 20.41 1.17 14.54
N LYS A 216 21.44 1.79 13.94
CA LYS A 216 21.91 1.46 12.59
C LYS A 216 22.28 -0.03 12.46
N ALA A 217 23.01 -0.57 13.43
CA ALA A 217 23.47 -1.96 13.41
C ALA A 217 22.31 -2.96 13.42
N VAL A 218 21.27 -2.74 14.25
CA VAL A 218 20.12 -3.65 14.29
C VAL A 218 19.27 -3.56 13.02
N ILE A 219 19.07 -2.36 12.46
CA ILE A 219 18.35 -2.18 11.19
C ILE A 219 19.11 -2.87 10.06
N LYS A 220 20.43 -2.68 9.98
CA LYS A 220 21.28 -3.33 8.98
C LYS A 220 21.21 -4.86 9.09
N LYS A 221 21.35 -5.40 10.31
CA LYS A 221 21.23 -6.85 10.56
C LYS A 221 19.88 -7.40 10.10
N ALA A 222 18.78 -6.69 10.37
CA ALA A 222 17.45 -7.12 9.95
C ALA A 222 17.29 -7.08 8.42
N ALA A 223 17.79 -6.02 7.77
CA ALA A 223 17.77 -5.83 6.32
C ALA A 223 18.62 -6.88 5.56
N GLU A 224 19.75 -7.29 6.12
CA GLU A 224 20.63 -8.32 5.54
C GLU A 224 20.18 -9.76 5.86
N GLY A 225 19.28 -9.92 6.84
CA GLY A 225 18.78 -11.21 7.31
C GLY A 225 17.26 -11.40 7.06
N PRO A 226 16.44 -11.46 8.13
CA PRO A 226 15.04 -11.89 8.03
C PRO A 226 14.14 -10.98 7.19
N LEU A 227 14.49 -9.70 7.02
CA LEU A 227 13.70 -8.73 6.24
C LEU A 227 14.34 -8.42 4.88
N LYS A 228 15.28 -9.23 4.40
CA LYS A 228 15.90 -9.05 3.09
C LYS A 228 14.85 -9.02 1.98
N GLY A 229 14.89 -7.96 1.16
CA GLY A 229 13.91 -7.72 0.09
C GLY A 229 12.65 -6.97 0.55
N ILE A 230 12.48 -6.73 1.85
CA ILE A 230 11.40 -5.92 2.43
C ILE A 230 11.97 -4.62 3.03
N LEU A 231 12.97 -4.74 3.89
CA LEU A 231 13.70 -3.63 4.50
C LEU A 231 15.11 -3.57 3.90
N ALA A 232 15.53 -2.37 3.51
CA ALA A 232 16.87 -2.11 3.01
C ALA A 232 17.61 -1.15 3.95
N TYR A 233 18.94 -1.19 3.92
CA TYR A 233 19.83 -0.30 4.66
C TYR A 233 20.84 0.32 3.70
N THR A 234 21.09 1.62 3.83
CA THR A 234 22.07 2.38 3.05
C THR A 234 22.76 3.44 3.91
#